data_AF-A0AAW2TNT4-F1
#
_entry.id   AF-A0AAW2TNT4-F1
#
_cell.length_a   1.000
_cell.length_b   1.000
_cell.length_c   1.000
_cell.angle_alpha   90.00
_cell.angle_beta   90.00
_cell.angle_gamma   90.00
#
_symmetry.space_group_name_H-M   'P 1'
#
loop_
_entity.id
_entity.type
_entity.pdbx_description
1 polymer ?
#
loop_
_entity_poly.entity_id
_entity_poly.type
_entity_poly.pdbx_seq_one_letter_code
_entity_poly.pdbx_strand_id
1 'polypeptide(L)'
;MGLQDSKLVSTPLPLGLKLSFYDDKPLLDPEPYRRFVGRLLYLGFTWPDVSFGIQQLSQFVHKPCQSHMNATLHLMRYLERNPD
;
A
#
# COMPACT_ATOMS: atom_id res chain seq x y z
N MET A 1 -2.43 -15.15 -31.40
CA MET A 1 -3.14 -15.10 -30.11
C MET A 1 -2.10 -14.67 -29.09
N GLY A 2 -1.95 -13.41 -28.71
CA GLY A 2 -2.92 -12.57 -28.02
C GLY A 2 -2.29 -12.23 -26.67
N LEU A 3 -1.30 -11.33 -26.68
CA LEU A 3 -0.54 -10.89 -25.51
C LEU A 3 -1.51 -10.16 -24.57
N GLN A 4 -2.04 -10.88 -23.59
CA GLN A 4 -2.89 -10.28 -22.57
C GLN A 4 -1.96 -9.65 -21.54
N ASP A 5 -1.79 -8.33 -21.69
CA ASP A 5 -1.10 -7.41 -20.80
C ASP A 5 -1.82 -7.35 -19.44
N SER A 6 -1.80 -8.46 -18.70
CA SER A 6 -2.20 -8.49 -17.30
C SER A 6 -1.03 -7.91 -16.53
N LYS A 7 -1.09 -6.61 -16.27
CA LYS A 7 -0.14 -5.86 -15.46
C LYS A 7 0.07 -6.61 -14.14
N LEU A 8 1.08 -7.49 -14.11
CA LEU A 8 1.53 -8.16 -12.91
C LEU A 8 1.87 -7.04 -11.94
N VAL A 9 1.21 -7.06 -10.79
CA VAL A 9 1.70 -6.27 -9.66
C VAL A 9 2.95 -7.02 -9.20
N SER A 10 4.05 -6.83 -9.93
CA SER A 10 5.34 -7.50 -9.66
C SER A 10 6.11 -6.81 -8.55
N THR A 11 5.65 -5.65 -8.09
CA THR A 11 6.34 -4.85 -7.09
C THR A 11 5.41 -4.54 -5.91
N PRO A 12 5.93 -4.62 -4.67
CA PRO A 12 5.16 -4.39 -3.45
C PRO A 12 4.67 -2.94 -3.34
N LEU A 13 5.42 -2.01 -3.91
CA LEU A 13 5.00 -0.62 -4.10
C LEU A 13 4.89 -0.28 -5.59
N PRO A 14 3.95 0.57 -6.01
CA PRO A 14 3.88 1.03 -7.39
C PRO A 14 5.12 1.84 -7.77
N LEU A 15 5.68 1.57 -8.96
CA LEU A 15 6.80 2.30 -9.52
C LEU A 15 6.44 3.79 -9.69
N GLY A 16 7.25 4.69 -9.13
CA GLY A 16 7.00 6.12 -9.15
C GLY A 16 6.07 6.64 -8.04
N LEU A 17 5.79 5.84 -7.00
CA LEU A 17 5.00 6.30 -5.87
C LEU A 17 5.70 7.44 -5.13
N LYS A 18 5.11 8.63 -5.19
CA LYS A 18 5.50 9.78 -4.37
C LYS A 18 4.47 9.95 -3.26
N LEU A 19 4.77 9.41 -2.07
CA LEU A 19 3.97 9.68 -0.88
C LEU A 19 4.39 11.04 -0.32
N SER A 20 3.46 11.99 -0.24
CA SER A 20 3.74 13.32 0.29
C SER A 20 2.67 13.74 1.30
N PHE A 21 3.11 14.49 2.32
CA PHE A 21 2.23 15.03 3.37
C PHE A 21 1.39 16.22 2.91
N TYR A 22 1.71 16.81 1.75
CA TYR A 22 1.26 18.15 1.37
C TYR A 22 0.60 18.24 -0.01
N ASP A 23 0.80 17.27 -0.91
CA ASP A 23 0.24 17.32 -2.28
C ASP A 23 -1.23 16.92 -2.34
N ASP A 24 -1.70 16.08 -1.42
CA ASP A 24 -3.03 15.46 -1.51
C ASP A 24 -3.99 15.90 -0.41
N LYS A 25 -5.28 15.94 -0.77
CA LYS A 25 -6.36 16.14 0.20
C LYS A 25 -6.41 14.97 1.20
N PRO A 26 -6.54 15.25 2.50
CA PRO A 26 -6.75 14.22 3.51
C PRO A 26 -7.99 13.38 3.22
N LEU A 27 -7.96 12.12 3.65
CA LEU A 27 -9.15 11.27 3.65
C LEU A 27 -10.21 11.86 4.58
N LEU A 28 -11.47 11.84 4.13
CA LEU A 28 -12.62 12.24 4.94
C LEU A 28 -12.77 11.32 6.16
N ASP A 29 -12.52 10.02 5.97
CA ASP A 29 -12.50 9.02 7.03
C ASP A 29 -11.15 8.26 7.02
N PRO A 30 -10.31 8.45 8.04
CA PRO A 30 -9.02 7.77 8.16
C PRO A 30 -9.13 6.36 8.77
N GLU A 31 -10.25 5.96 9.37
CA GLU A 31 -10.39 4.66 10.05
C GLU A 31 -10.01 3.46 9.16
N PRO A 32 -10.52 3.35 7.91
CA PRO A 32 -10.20 2.22 7.04
C PRO A 32 -8.69 2.13 6.76
N TYR A 33 -8.04 3.28 6.57
CA TYR A 33 -6.59 3.35 6.37
C TYR A 33 -5.83 2.81 7.58
N ARG A 34 -6.19 3.28 8.79
CA ARG A 34 -5.56 2.84 10.04
C ARG A 34 -5.71 1.34 10.26
N ARG A 35 -6.90 0.81 10.01
CA ARG A 35 -7.19 -0.63 10.14
C ARG A 35 -6.33 -1.46 9.18
N PHE A 36 -6.18 -1.01 7.94
CA PHE A 36 -5.36 -1.68 6.95
C PHE A 36 -3.88 -1.63 7.30
N VAL A 37 -3.35 -0.46 7.64
CA VAL A 37 -1.94 -0.32 8.06
C VAL A 37 -1.65 -1.16 9.31
N GLY A 38 -2.57 -1.22 10.28
CA GLY A 38 -2.41 -2.06 11.47
C GLY A 38 -2.26 -3.56 11.13
N ARG A 39 -3.09 -4.07 10.21
CA ARG A 39 -2.97 -5.46 9.73
C ARG A 39 -1.66 -5.69 8.96
N LEU A 40 -1.30 -4.75 8.11
CA LEU A 40 -0.07 -4.80 7.32
C LEU A 40 1.17 -4.79 8.21
N LEU A 41 1.20 -3.99 9.28
CA LEU A 41 2.31 -3.95 10.24
C LEU A 41 2.58 -5.33 10.86
N TYR A 42 1.54 -6.08 11.19
CA TYR A 42 1.70 -7.46 11.67
C TYR A 42 2.33 -8.37 10.60
N LEU A 43 1.84 -8.28 9.37
CA LEU A 43 2.32 -9.08 8.24
C LEU A 43 3.76 -8.73 7.81
N GLY A 44 4.15 -7.45 7.95
CA GLY A 44 5.50 -6.98 7.61
C GLY A 44 6.60 -7.56 8.50
N PHE A 45 6.26 -8.17 9.65
CA PHE A 45 7.23 -8.91 10.45
C PHE A 45 7.59 -10.27 9.86
N THR A 46 6.65 -10.91 9.15
CA THR A 46 6.87 -12.22 8.55
C THR A 46 7.35 -12.12 7.11
N TRP A 47 7.00 -11.06 6.37
CA TRP A 47 7.33 -10.89 4.96
C TRP A 47 8.22 -9.66 4.68
N PRO A 48 9.55 -9.82 4.66
CA PRO A 48 10.51 -8.71 4.48
C PRO A 48 10.37 -7.96 3.15
N ASP A 49 9.84 -8.63 2.11
CA ASP A 49 9.64 -8.06 0.77
C ASP A 49 8.65 -6.87 0.77
N VAL A 50 7.71 -6.85 1.71
CA VAL A 50 6.69 -5.79 1.82
C VAL A 50 6.95 -4.80 2.96
N SER A 51 7.85 -5.12 3.89
CA SER A 51 8.08 -4.34 5.11
C SER A 51 8.43 -2.88 4.84
N PHE A 52 9.20 -2.61 3.77
CA PHE A 52 9.53 -1.23 3.38
C PHE A 52 8.29 -0.43 3.01
N GLY A 53 7.38 -0.99 2.20
CA GLY A 53 6.14 -0.31 1.82
C GLY A 53 5.23 -0.05 3.02
N ILE A 54 5.16 -1.02 3.93
CA ILE A 54 4.39 -0.91 5.17
C ILE A 54 4.96 0.19 6.08
N GLN A 55 6.29 0.26 6.21
CA GLN A 55 6.99 1.29 6.98
C GLN A 55 6.72 2.69 6.42
N GLN A 56 6.69 2.84 5.09
CA GLN A 56 6.37 4.11 4.46
C GLN A 56 4.92 4.51 4.73
N LEU A 57 3.96 3.59 4.58
CA LEU A 57 2.54 3.86 4.86
C LEU A 57 2.26 4.19 6.33
N SER A 58 2.98 3.58 7.27
CA SER A 58 2.77 3.81 8.71
C SER A 58 3.11 5.23 9.15
N GLN A 59 3.99 5.94 8.42
CA GLN A 59 4.31 7.36 8.68
C GLN A 59 3.12 8.29 8.49
N PHE A 60 2.11 7.90 7.68
CA PHE A 60 0.97 8.75 7.31
C PHE A 60 -0.32 8.43 8.09
N VAL A 61 -0.27 7.57 9.11
CA VAL A 61 -1.44 7.14 9.92
C VAL A 61 -2.18 8.30 10.59
N HIS A 62 -1.47 9.37 10.93
CA HIS A 62 -2.05 10.56 11.56
C HIS A 62 -2.87 11.41 10.59
N LYS A 63 -2.45 11.50 9.33
CA LYS A 63 -3.07 12.32 8.29
C LYS A 63 -2.99 11.62 6.93
N PRO A 64 -3.77 10.54 6.72
CA PRO A 64 -3.75 9.81 5.47
C PRO A 64 -4.47 10.60 4.37
N CYS A 65 -4.09 10.33 3.12
CA CYS A 65 -4.62 10.96 1.92
C CYS A 65 -4.99 9.90 0.89
N GLN A 66 -5.62 10.30 -0.21
CA GLN A 66 -6.07 9.35 -1.23
C GLN A 66 -4.92 8.55 -1.86
N SER A 67 -3.76 9.17 -2.07
CA SER A 67 -2.54 8.49 -2.56
C SER A 67 -2.06 7.40 -1.59
N HIS A 68 -2.04 7.70 -0.28
CA HIS A 68 -1.74 6.74 0.77
C HIS A 68 -2.70 5.55 0.72
N MET A 69 -4.01 5.80 0.63
CA MET A 69 -5.00 4.72 0.51
C MET A 69 -4.79 3.86 -0.75
N ASN A 70 -4.55 4.49 -1.90
CA ASN A 70 -4.30 3.77 -3.14
C ASN A 70 -3.06 2.88 -3.05
N ALA A 71 -1.99 3.36 -2.41
CA ALA A 71 -0.79 2.57 -2.17
C ALA A 71 -1.04 1.40 -1.21
N THR A 72 -1.81 1.61 -0.14
CA THR A 72 -2.25 0.53 0.77
C THR A 72 -3.03 -0.54 0.01
N LEU A 73 -3.99 -0.15 -0.83
CA LEU A 73 -4.79 -1.10 -1.63
C LEU A 73 -3.94 -1.84 -2.67
N HIS A 74 -2.96 -1.17 -3.29
CA HIS A 74 -2.01 -1.83 -4.19
C HIS A 74 -1.20 -2.90 -3.47
N LEU A 75 -0.69 -2.59 -2.29
CA LEU A 75 0.04 -3.55 -1.46
C LEU A 75 -0.86 -4.72 -1.04
N MET A 76 -2.12 -4.47 -0.68
CA MET A 76 -3.06 -5.56 -0.38
C MET A 76 -3.30 -6.49 -1.55
N ARG A 77 -3.47 -5.94 -2.76
CA ARG A 77 -3.63 -6.75 -3.99
C ARG A 77 -2.36 -7.55 -4.33
N TYR A 78 -1.18 -7.03 -3.98
CA TYR A 78 0.07 -7.77 -4.13
C TYR A 78 0.09 -9.00 -3.21
N LEU A 79 -0.29 -8.82 -1.94
CA LEU A 79 -0.33 -9.88 -0.94
C LEU A 79 -1.36 -10.97 -1.29
N GLU A 80 -2.54 -10.59 -1.79
CA GLU A 80 -3.56 -11.56 -2.23
C GLU A 80 -3.09 -12.44 -3.40
N ARG A 81 -2.17 -11.95 -4.24
CA ARG A 81 -1.66 -12.65 -5.41
C ARG A 81 -0.42 -13.49 -5.13
N ASN A 82 0.28 -13.19 -4.03
CA ASN A 82 1.42 -13.97 -3.54
C ASN A 82 1.14 -14.39 -2.09
N PRO A 83 0.19 -15.32 -1.85
CA PRO A 83 0.06 -15.97 -0.55
C PRO A 83 1.28 -16.88 -0.37
N ASP A 84 2.24 -16.54 0.50
CA ASP A 84 3.19 -17.55 1.00
C ASP A 84 2.43 -18.69 1.72
#